data_AF-A0A2P8WBV4-F1
#
_entry.id   AF-A0A2P8WBV4-F1
#
_cell.length_a   1.000
_cell.length_b   1.000
_cell.length_c   1.000
_cell.angle_alpha   90.00
_cell.angle_beta   90.00
_cell.angle_gamma   90.00
#
_symmetry.space_group_name_H-M   'P 1'
#
loop_
_entity.id
_entity.type
_entity.pdbx_description
1 polymer ?
#
loop_
_entity_poly.entity_id
_entity_poly.type
_entity_poly.pdbx_seq_one_letter_code
_entity_poly.pdbx_strand_id
1 'polypeptide(L)'
;MGFANLEAYAGLESPLHRWTPRLKLISLGSLMFAFAAVQVLWLLPLMLLTVAVFYGLSRLPLGFLLERLRYPGMFIAAVVLV
;
A
#
# COMPACT_ATOMS: atom_id res chain seq x y z
N MET A 1 -21.30 -6.60 5.35
CA MET A 1 -20.38 -7.71 5.67
C MET A 1 -18.96 -7.34 5.20
N GLY A 2 -18.20 -6.55 5.98
CA GLY A 2 -16.86 -6.05 5.57
C GLY A 2 -15.69 -6.55 6.42
N PHE A 3 -15.96 -7.20 7.56
CA PHE A 3 -14.93 -7.58 8.54
C PHE A 3 -14.26 -8.95 8.26
N ALA A 4 -14.92 -9.84 7.52
CA ALA A 4 -14.42 -11.19 7.24
C ALA A 4 -13.10 -11.21 6.45
N ASN A 5 -12.85 -10.19 5.61
CA ASN A 5 -11.62 -10.11 4.82
C ASN A 5 -10.40 -9.68 5.64
N LEU A 6 -10.58 -8.91 6.72
CA LEU A 6 -9.45 -8.45 7.55
C LEU A 6 -8.88 -9.57 8.41
N GLU A 7 -9.74 -10.47 8.91
CA GLU A 7 -9.33 -11.64 9.68
C GLU A 7 -8.60 -12.69 8.81
N ALA A 8 -9.02 -12.85 7.55
CA ALA A 8 -8.38 -13.78 6.61
C ALA A 8 -6.89 -13.44 6.33
N TYR A 9 -6.53 -12.16 6.37
CA TYR A 9 -5.15 -11.71 6.18
C TYR A 9 -4.38 -11.47 7.49
N ALA A 10 -5.04 -11.60 8.65
CA ALA A 10 -4.42 -11.45 9.96
C ALA A 10 -3.55 -12.67 10.34
N GLY A 11 -3.83 -13.85 9.78
CA GLY A 11 -3.05 -15.07 9.99
C GLY A 11 -1.80 -15.21 9.09
N LEU A 12 -1.52 -14.25 8.21
CA LEU A 12 -0.34 -14.27 7.35
C LEU A 12 0.90 -13.87 8.16
N GLU A 13 1.73 -14.86 8.49
CA GLU A 13 3.06 -14.67 9.05
C GLU A 13 3.99 -13.96 8.04
N SER A 14 3.95 -12.62 8.01
CA SER A 14 4.89 -11.80 7.25
C SER A 14 5.86 -11.06 8.18
N PRO A 15 7.12 -10.81 7.75
CA PRO A 15 8.07 -10.00 8.50
C PRO A 15 7.51 -8.64 8.92
N LEU A 16 6.65 -8.03 8.09
CA LEU A 16 6.02 -6.74 8.36
C LEU A 16 4.87 -6.84 9.39
N HIS A 17 4.30 -8.04 9.60
CA HIS A 17 3.30 -8.29 10.63
C HIS A 17 3.94 -8.36 12.03
N ARG A 18 5.22 -8.76 12.12
CA ARG A 18 5.97 -8.82 13.40
C ARG A 18 6.39 -7.44 13.93
N TRP A 19 6.23 -6.38 13.14
CA TRP A 19 6.55 -5.03 13.58
C TRP A 19 5.56 -4.58 14.65
N THR A 20 6.04 -3.88 15.67
CA THR A 20 5.12 -3.28 16.64
C THR A 20 4.19 -2.30 15.91
N PRO A 21 2.87 -2.32 16.18
CA PRO A 21 1.90 -1.49 15.45
C PRO A 21 2.27 0.01 15.43
N ARG A 22 2.86 0.52 16.53
CA ARG A 22 3.33 1.90 16.65
C ARG A 22 4.44 2.23 15.66
N LEU A 23 5.46 1.38 15.55
CA LEU A 23 6.56 1.58 14.61
C LEU A 23 6.08 1.48 13.17
N LYS A 24 5.14 0.58 12.88
CA LYS A 24 4.52 0.45 11.56
C LYS A 24 3.77 1.72 11.14
N LEU A 25 3.03 2.34 12.06
CA LEU A 25 2.31 3.58 11.77
C LEU A 25 3.27 4.75 11.52
N ILE A 26 4.32 4.89 12.34
CA ILE A 26 5.31 5.95 12.18
C ILE A 26 6.08 5.78 10.86
N SER A 27 6.54 4.56 10.56
CA SER A 27 7.35 4.30 9.36
C SER A 27 6.55 4.46 8.07
N LEU A 28 5.37 3.84 7.99
CA LEU A 28 4.53 3.92 6.80
C LEU A 28 3.92 5.33 6.65
N GLY A 29 3.53 5.96 7.76
CA GLY A 29 3.07 7.35 7.74
C GLY A 29 4.15 8.29 7.21
N SER A 30 5.39 8.17 7.72
CA SER A 30 6.53 8.94 7.22
C SER A 30 6.80 8.68 5.73
N LEU A 31 6.72 7.41 5.29
CA LEU A 31 6.88 7.05 3.88
C LEU A 31 5.80 7.68 2.99
N MET A 32 4.55 7.73 3.45
CA MET A 32 3.45 8.41 2.73
C MET A 32 3.76 9.90 2.55
N PHE A 33 4.23 10.59 3.59
CA PHE A 33 4.62 12.00 3.48
C PHE A 33 5.84 12.21 2.59
N ALA A 34 6.84 11.32 2.68
CA ALA A 34 8.00 11.37 1.81
C ALA A 34 7.59 11.27 0.34
N PHE A 35 6.67 10.36 0.01
CA PHE A 35 6.14 10.23 -1.35
C PHE A 35 5.31 11.43 -1.79
N ALA A 36 4.52 12.02 -0.90
CA ALA A 36 3.74 13.23 -1.20
C ALA A 36 4.63 14.46 -1.47
N ALA A 37 5.83 14.52 -0.89
CA ALA A 37 6.78 15.61 -1.09
C ALA A 37 7.59 15.51 -2.41
N VAL A 38 7.57 14.35 -3.08
CA VAL A 38 8.30 14.16 -4.34
C VAL A 38 7.58 14.87 -5.48
N GLN A 39 8.28 15.82 -6.12
CA GLN A 39 7.79 16.56 -7.28
C GLN A 39 8.47 16.14 -8.60
N VAL A 40 9.43 15.21 -8.54
CA VAL A 40 10.26 14.82 -9.69
C VAL A 40 9.78 13.49 -10.25
N LEU A 41 9.32 13.49 -11.50
CA LEU A 41 8.78 12.30 -12.16
C LEU A 41 9.83 11.17 -12.29
N TRP A 42 11.12 11.51 -12.40
CA TRP A 42 12.19 10.51 -12.52
C TRP A 42 12.36 9.62 -11.26
N LEU A 43 11.79 10.02 -10.12
CA LEU A 43 11.80 9.23 -8.89
C LEU A 43 10.67 8.20 -8.82
N LEU A 44 9.69 8.24 -9.73
CA LEU A 44 8.58 7.27 -9.77
C LEU A 44 9.04 5.82 -9.78
N PRO A 45 10.00 5.39 -10.63
CA PRO A 45 10.46 4.01 -10.65
C PRO A 45 11.01 3.56 -9.29
N LEU A 46 11.73 4.45 -8.58
CA LEU A 46 12.27 4.17 -7.25
C LEU A 46 11.16 4.05 -6.20
N MET A 47 10.14 4.91 -6.26
CA MET A 47 8.98 4.84 -5.38
C MET A 47 8.20 3.53 -5.60
N LEU A 48 7.95 3.17 -6.86
CA LEU A 48 7.29 1.91 -7.22
C LEU A 48 8.08 0.69 -6.76
N LEU A 49 9.42 0.71 -6.92
CA LEU A 49 10.28 -0.35 -6.42
C LEU A 49 10.19 -0.48 -4.90
N THR A 50 10.20 0.64 -4.18
CA THR A 50 10.03 0.66 -2.72
C THR A 50 8.70 0.05 -2.32
N VAL A 51 7.59 0.46 -2.96
CA VAL A 51 6.26 -0.13 -2.73
C VAL A 51 6.26 -1.62 -3.03
N ALA A 52 6.87 -2.07 -4.14
CA ALA A 52 6.94 -3.47 -4.51
C ALA A 52 7.72 -4.31 -3.47
N VAL A 53 8.83 -3.78 -2.94
CA VAL A 53 9.60 -4.42 -1.87
C VAL A 53 8.75 -4.55 -0.61
N PHE A 54 8.12 -3.46 -0.14
CA PHE A 54 7.25 -3.50 1.05
C PHE A 54 6.05 -4.44 0.87
N TYR A 55 5.48 -4.47 -0.33
CA TYR A 55 4.38 -5.36 -0.67
C TYR A 55 4.81 -6.83 -0.67
N GLY A 56 5.95 -7.15 -1.28
CA GLY A 56 6.53 -8.49 -1.28
C GLY A 56 6.88 -8.96 0.13
N LEU A 57 7.46 -8.08 0.95
CA LEU A 57 7.74 -8.36 2.37
C LEU A 57 6.46 -8.57 3.19
N SER A 58 5.32 -8.03 2.76
CA SER A 58 4.02 -8.23 3.41
C SER A 58 3.36 -9.56 3.06
N ARG A 59 3.85 -10.28 2.03
CA ARG A 59 3.30 -11.56 1.54
C ARG A 59 1.79 -11.52 1.24
N LEU A 60 1.31 -10.39 0.74
CA LEU A 60 -0.10 -10.19 0.38
C LEU A 60 -0.38 -10.69 -1.05
N PRO A 61 -1.53 -11.34 -1.31
CA PRO A 61 -1.88 -11.79 -2.65
C PRO A 61 -2.19 -10.60 -3.56
N LEU A 62 -1.75 -10.62 -4.82
CA LEU A 62 -1.94 -9.51 -5.78
C LEU A 62 -3.41 -9.10 -5.97
N GLY A 63 -4.36 -10.01 -5.77
CA GLY A 63 -5.80 -9.70 -5.79
C GLY A 63 -6.20 -8.64 -4.75
N PHE A 64 -5.55 -8.64 -3.58
CA PHE A 64 -5.79 -7.63 -2.53
C PHE A 64 -5.36 -6.22 -2.98
N LEU A 65 -4.26 -6.12 -3.73
CA LEU A 65 -3.80 -4.85 -4.29
C LEU A 65 -4.82 -4.31 -5.32
N LEU A 66 -5.25 -5.15 -6.25
CA LEU A 66 -6.23 -4.78 -7.28
C LEU A 66 -7.57 -4.37 -6.66
N GLU A 67 -8.03 -5.08 -5.64
CA GLU A 67 -9.28 -4.77 -4.96
C GLU A 67 -9.22 -3.41 -4.24
N ARG A 68 -8.10 -3.12 -3.56
CA ARG A 68 -7.89 -1.81 -2.91
C ARG A 68 -7.67 -0.67 -3.89
N LEU A 69 -7.04 -0.92 -5.04
CA LEU A 69 -6.77 0.11 -6.04
C LEU A 69 -7.99 0.41 -6.92
N ARG A 70 -8.96 -0.52 -7.00
CA ARG A 70 -10.18 -0.34 -7.78
C ARG A 70 -10.94 0.93 -7.42
N TYR A 71 -11.17 1.17 -6.12
CA TYR A 71 -11.98 2.32 -5.67
C TYR A 71 -11.28 3.68 -5.90
N PRO A 72 -10.02 3.88 -5.46
CA PRO A 72 -9.29 5.12 -5.75
C PRO A 72 -8.97 5.28 -7.24
N GLY A 73 -8.67 4.18 -7.94
CA GLY A 73 -8.35 4.20 -9.36
C GLY A 73 -9.54 4.62 -10.23
N MET A 74 -10.74 4.12 -9.92
CA MET A 74 -11.96 4.60 -10.58
C MET A 74 -12.21 6.08 -10.32
N PHE A 75 -11.97 6.57 -9.10
CA PHE A 75 -12.11 7.98 -8.77
C PHE A 75 -11.15 8.85 -9.60
N ILE A 76 -9.86 8.52 -9.63
CA ILE A 76 -8.87 9.24 -10.43
C ILE A 76 -9.22 9.17 -11.92
N ALA A 77 -9.59 7.99 -12.43
CA ALA A 77 -9.97 7.83 -13.83
C ALA A 77 -11.19 8.69 -14.19
N ALA A 78 -12.22 8.72 -13.33
CA ALA A 78 -13.38 9.57 -13.53
C ALA A 78 -13.00 11.06 -13.56
N VAL A 79 -12.14 11.51 -12.64
CA VAL A 79 -11.66 12.91 -12.59
C VAL A 79 -10.82 13.29 -13.81
N VAL A 80 -10.06 12.36 -14.39
CA VAL A 80 -9.20 12.64 -15.55
C VAL A 80 -9.97 12.56 -16.88
N LEU A 81 -11.00 11.70 -16.95
CA LEU A 81 -11.78 11.47 -18.18
C LEU A 81 -12.96 12.44 -18.37
N VAL A 82 -13.45 13.06 -17.29
CA VAL A 82 -14.51 14.08 -17.31
C VAL A 82 -13.90 15.47 -17.41
#